data_AF-A0A918RIU4-F1
#
_entry.id   AF-A0A918RIU4-F1
#
_cell.length_a   1.000
_cell.length_b   1.000
_cell.length_c   1.000
_cell.angle_alpha   90.00
_cell.angle_beta   90.00
_cell.angle_gamma   90.00
#
_symmetry.space_group_name_H-M   'P 1'
#
loop_
_entity.id
_entity.type
_entity.pdbx_description
1 polymer ?
#
loop_
_entity_poly.entity_id
_entity_poly.type
_entity_poly.pdbx_seq_one_letter_code
_entity_poly.pdbx_strand_id
1 'polypeptide(L)' 'MATQEFYLARAGEARAEAAVCTLDNVRERALRSAAAWEAMAARAAETAEARHVRDLEKAAAGFTSP' A
#
# COMPACT_ATOMS: atom_id res chain seq x y z
N MET A 1 -12.00 -3.52 -1.72
CA MET A 1 -10.56 -3.62 -1.44
C MET A 1 -10.13 -2.33 -0.77
N ALA A 2 -9.47 -2.44 0.37
CA ALA A 2 -8.78 -1.29 0.95
C ALA A 2 -7.70 -0.79 -0.04
N THR A 3 -7.43 0.51 -0.07
CA THR A 3 -6.47 1.12 -1.00
C THR A 3 -5.09 0.46 -0.94
N GLN A 4 -4.64 0.05 0.25
CA GLN A 4 -3.41 -0.71 0.46
C GLN A 4 -3.45 -2.09 -0.23
N GLU A 5 -4.52 -2.86 -0.03
CA GLU A 5 -4.67 -4.21 -0.62
C GLU A 5 -4.64 -4.14 -2.14
N PHE A 6 -5.25 -3.10 -2.73
CA PHE A 6 -5.23 -2.88 -4.16
C PHE A 6 -3.81 -2.66 -4.68
N TYR A 7 -3.02 -1.81 -4.00
CA TYR A 7 -1.63 -1.60 -4.36
C TYR A 7 -0.78 -2.86 -4.18
N LEU A 8 -1.00 -3.65 -3.12
CA LEU A 8 -0.30 -4.92 -2.93
C LEU A 8 -0.63 -5.94 -4.04
N ALA A 9 -1.90 -6.01 -4.46
CA ALA A 9 -2.30 -6.88 -5.57
C ALA A 9 -1.57 -6.49 -6.87
N ARG A 10 -1.51 -5.18 -7.18
CA ARG A 10 -0.76 -4.68 -8.34
C ARG A 10 0.75 -4.96 -8.25
N ALA A 11 1.34 -4.84 -7.07
CA ALA A 11 2.73 -5.21 -6.86
C ALA A 11 2.97 -6.71 -7.12
N GLY A 12 2.04 -7.56 -6.68
CA GLY A 12 2.06 -9.01 -6.94
C GLY A 12 1.96 -9.34 -8.43
N GLU A 13 1.03 -8.72 -9.16
CA GLU A 13 0.88 -8.86 -10.61
C GLU A 13 2.19 -8.50 -11.35
N ALA A 14 2.79 -7.37 -10.99
CA ALA A 14 4.05 -6.92 -11.61
C ALA A 14 5.23 -7.86 -11.29
N ARG A 15 5.29 -8.45 -10.08
CA ARG A 15 6.28 -9.49 -9.77
C ARG A 15 6.07 -10.77 -10.57
N ALA A 16 4.82 -11.17 -10.76
CA ALA A 16 4.50 -12.34 -11.57
C ALA A 16 4.92 -12.12 -13.03
N GLU A 17 4.70 -10.93 -13.59
CA GLU A 17 5.22 -10.54 -14.92
C GLU A 17 6.75 -10.63 -14.97
N ALA A 18 7.44 -10.07 -13.98
CA ALA A 18 8.91 -10.13 -13.89
C ALA A 18 9.44 -11.57 -13.84
N ALA A 19 8.75 -12.47 -13.13
CA ALA A 19 9.17 -13.85 -12.95
C ALA A 19 9.11 -14.68 -14.24
N VAL A 20 8.20 -14.36 -15.16
CA VAL A 20 8.03 -15.08 -16.44
C VAL A 20 8.73 -14.40 -17.62
N CYS A 21 9.25 -13.18 -17.44
CA CYS A 21 9.93 -12.45 -18.49
C CYS A 21 11.33 -13.02 -18.80
N THR A 22 11.55 -13.33 -20.07
CA THR A 22 12.85 -13.78 -20.59
C THR A 22 13.79 -12.63 -20.94
N LEU A 23 13.24 -11.43 -21.18
CA LEU A 23 14.02 -10.24 -21.50
C LEU A 23 14.30 -9.42 -20.24
N ASP A 24 15.58 -9.11 -20.03
CA ASP A 24 16.07 -8.39 -18.85
C ASP A 24 15.43 -7.00 -18.70
N ASN A 25 15.32 -6.26 -19.79
CA ASN A 25 14.73 -4.92 -19.79
C ASN A 25 13.24 -4.92 -19.38
N VAL A 26 12.49 -5.97 -19.76
CA VAL A 26 11.08 -6.12 -19.38
C VAL A 26 10.98 -6.53 -17.92
N ARG A 27 11.81 -7.49 -17.48
CA ARG A 27 11.89 -7.91 -16.07
C ARG A 27 12.19 -6.72 -15.15
N GLU A 28 13.21 -5.93 -15.47
CA GLU A 28 13.57 -4.75 -14.69
C GLU A 28 12.46 -3.71 -14.64
N ARG A 29 11.77 -3.45 -15.77
CA ARG A 29 10.61 -2.55 -15.79
C ARG A 29 9.51 -3.05 -14.88
N ALA A 30 9.17 -4.33 -14.93
CA ALA A 30 8.15 -4.93 -14.11
C ALA A 30 8.53 -4.88 -12.61
N LEU A 31 9.79 -5.14 -12.25
CA LEU A 31 10.28 -4.98 -10.89
C LEU A 31 10.20 -3.52 -10.39
N ARG A 32 10.53 -2.53 -11.25
CA ARG A 32 10.33 -1.11 -10.90
C ARG A 32 8.87 -0.77 -10.67
N SER A 33 7.95 -1.35 -11.46
CA SER A 33 6.52 -1.18 -11.24
C SER A 33 6.08 -1.77 -9.90
N ALA A 34 6.52 -2.99 -9.59
CA ALA A 34 6.24 -3.62 -8.29
C ALA A 34 6.69 -2.76 -7.12
N ALA A 35 7.92 -2.24 -7.17
CA ALA A 35 8.46 -1.35 -6.14
C ALA A 35 7.65 -0.06 -5.97
N ALA A 36 7.18 0.54 -7.07
CA ALA A 36 6.33 1.73 -7.01
C ALA A 36 4.96 1.44 -6.36
N TRP A 37 4.35 0.30 -6.69
CA TRP A 37 3.10 -0.15 -6.05
C TRP A 37 3.27 -0.40 -4.56
N GLU A 38 4.37 -1.03 -4.16
CA GLU A 38 4.74 -1.23 -2.75
C GLU A 38 4.90 0.07 -1.98
N ALA A 39 5.59 1.06 -2.55
CA ALA A 39 5.77 2.35 -1.91
C ALA A 39 4.41 3.05 -1.68
N MET A 40 3.48 2.90 -2.62
CA MET A 40 2.11 3.40 -2.45
C MET A 40 1.31 2.62 -1.41
N ALA A 41 1.48 1.29 -1.35
CA ALA A 41 0.87 0.45 -0.32
C ALA A 41 1.33 0.85 1.09
N ALA A 42 2.63 1.09 1.28
CA ALA A 42 3.20 1.54 2.54
C ALA A 42 2.61 2.88 2.99
N ARG A 43 2.57 3.87 2.09
CA ARG A 43 1.96 5.19 2.38
C ARG A 43 0.46 5.09 2.70
N ALA A 44 -0.25 4.19 2.02
CA ALA A 44 -1.66 3.95 2.29
C ALA A 44 -1.87 3.35 3.69
N ALA A 45 -1.00 2.41 4.10
CA ALA A 45 -1.01 1.83 5.43
C ALA A 45 -0.74 2.88 6.51
N GLU A 46 0.31 3.69 6.34
CA GLU A 46 0.65 4.80 7.26
C GLU A 46 -0.51 5.78 7.42
N THR A 47 -1.19 6.13 6.31
CA THR A 47 -2.33 7.04 6.33
C THR A 47 -3.54 6.42 7.06
N ALA A 48 -3.78 5.12 6.86
CA ALA A 48 -4.86 4.41 7.53
C ALA A 48 -4.62 4.34 9.04
N GLU A 49 -3.39 4.03 9.46
CA GLU A 49 -2.98 4.01 10.87
C GLU A 49 -3.13 5.39 11.52
N ALA A 50 -2.62 6.45 10.87
CA ALA A 50 -2.75 7.81 11.37
C ALA A 50 -4.20 8.30 11.44
N ARG A 51 -5.10 7.75 10.62
CA ARG A 51 -6.54 8.00 10.74
C ARG A 51 -7.10 7.27 11.95
N HIS A 52 -6.78 5.99 12.11
CA HIS A 52 -7.23 5.19 13.24
C HIS A 52 -6.85 5.81 14.59
N VAL A 53 -5.59 6.22 14.75
CA VAL A 53 -5.11 6.91 15.96
C VAL A 53 -5.91 8.18 16.23
N ARG A 54 -6.12 9.04 15.22
CA ARG A 54 -6.91 10.28 15.39
C ARG A 54 -8.36 10.02 15.75
N ASP A 55 -8.96 8.95 15.22
CA ASP A 55 -10.35 8.60 15.52
C ASP A 55 -10.48 8.09 16.97
N LEU A 56 -9.49 7.34 17.47
CA LEU A 56 -9.40 6.95 18.88
C LEU A 56 -9.22 8.16 19.81
N GLU A 57 -8.32 9.09 19.47
CA GLU A 57 -8.10 10.33 20.24
C GLU A 57 -9.37 11.18 20.31
N LYS A 58 -10.09 11.34 19.19
CA LYS A 58 -11.36 12.05 19.14
C LYS A 58 -12.45 11.36 19.96
N ALA A 59 -12.54 10.03 19.89
CA ALA A 59 -13.50 9.29 20.69
C ALA A 59 -13.23 9.45 22.19
N ALA A 60 -11.95 9.41 22.60
CA ALA A 60 -11.54 9.67 23.98
C ALA A 60 -11.85 11.12 24.43
N ALA A 61 -11.57 12.11 23.57
CA ALA A 61 -11.85 13.51 23.86
C ALA A 61 -13.36 13.80 23.92
N GLY A 62 -14.15 13.21 23.03
CA GLY A 62 -15.61 13.34 22.98
C GLY A 62 -16.33 12.65 24.14
N PHE A 63 -15.72 11.62 24.75
CA PHE A 63 -16.22 10.99 25.98
C PHE A 63 -15.95 11.85 27.23
N THR A 64 -15.09 12.87 27.14
CA THR A 64 -14.68 13.73 28.27
C THR A 64 -15.33 15.13 28.22
N SER A 65 -16.60 15.21 27.80
CA SER A 65 -17.41 16.43 27.95
C SER A 65 -18.52 16.19 28.97
N PRO A 66 -18.65 17.02 30.03
CA PRO A 66 -19.76 16.97 30.99
C PRO A 66 -21.08 17.47 30.38
#